data_AF-A0A6P0RD68-F1
#
_entry.id   AF-A0A6P0RD68-F1
#
_cell.length_a   1.000
_cell.length_b   1.000
_cell.length_c   1.000
_cell.angle_alpha   90.00
_cell.angle_beta   90.00
_cell.angle_gamma   90.00
#
_symmetry.space_group_name_H-M   'P 1'
#
loop_
_entity.id
_entity.type
_entity.pdbx_description
1 polymer ?
#
loop_
_entity_poly.entity_id
_entity_poly.type
_entity_poly.pdbx_seq_one_letter_code
_entity_poly.pdbx_strand_id
1 'polypeptide(L)'
;MKNLTVDSKKNCLLVDKAWMDNLQNEASSATLEPGMYVLRIKSGTFSYGNGAAKEPFVLLWIYGGKFKNLKTGELTGATWSSLNGYDDTITLEVEEKATVSALFLDTNKQDNSGEIVVSILDA
;
A
#
# COMPACT_ATOMS: atom_id res chain seq x y z
N MET A 1 6.03 14.99 -26.39
CA MET A 1 5.60 14.04 -25.33
C MET A 1 6.80 13.16 -25.00
N LYS A 2 7.15 12.99 -23.72
CA LYS A 2 8.26 12.12 -23.28
C LYS A 2 7.64 10.92 -22.58
N ASN A 3 8.06 9.71 -22.93
CA ASN A 3 7.54 8.46 -22.39
C ASN A 3 8.67 7.65 -21.76
N LEU A 4 8.36 6.93 -20.67
CA LEU A 4 9.20 5.87 -20.11
C LEU A 4 8.49 4.54 -20.34
N THR A 5 9.26 3.51 -20.72
CA THR A 5 8.77 2.13 -20.82
C THR A 5 9.35 1.33 -19.68
N VAL A 6 8.50 0.63 -18.93
CA VAL A 6 8.89 -0.20 -17.79
C VAL A 6 8.69 -1.67 -18.17
N ASP A 7 9.77 -2.43 -18.19
CA ASP A 7 9.77 -3.87 -18.50
C ASP A 7 9.89 -4.69 -17.20
N SER A 8 9.04 -5.71 -17.05
CA SER A 8 8.93 -6.48 -15.81
C SER A 8 10.17 -7.32 -15.46
N LYS A 9 11.11 -7.53 -16.40
CA LYS A 9 12.37 -8.23 -16.14
C LYS A 9 13.53 -7.26 -15.97
N LYS A 10 13.59 -6.20 -16.78
CA LYS A 10 14.70 -5.24 -16.78
C LYS A 10 14.57 -4.16 -15.69
N ASN A 11 13.34 -3.83 -15.29
CA ASN A 11 13.03 -2.75 -14.37
C ASN A 11 12.30 -3.27 -13.13
N CYS A 12 12.76 -4.41 -12.60
CA CYS A 12 12.17 -5.05 -11.42
C CYS A 12 13.19 -5.18 -10.31
N LEU A 13 12.90 -4.58 -9.16
CA LEU A 13 13.61 -4.86 -7.92
C LEU A 13 13.11 -6.20 -7.39
N LEU A 14 14.00 -7.20 -7.35
CA LEU A 14 13.65 -8.50 -6.80
C LEU A 14 13.50 -8.40 -5.28
N VAL A 15 12.33 -8.80 -4.79
CA VAL A 15 12.04 -8.97 -3.36
C VAL A 15 11.99 -10.47 -3.07
N ASP A 16 12.73 -10.91 -2.06
CA ASP A 16 12.75 -12.32 -1.66
C ASP A 16 11.74 -12.61 -0.55
N LYS A 17 11.64 -13.89 -0.17
CA LYS A 17 10.71 -14.32 0.87
C LYS A 17 11.03 -13.67 2.23
N ALA A 18 12.31 -13.58 2.61
CA ALA A 18 12.68 -13.00 3.90
C ALA A 18 12.30 -11.52 3.98
N TRP A 19 12.49 -10.79 2.88
CA TRP A 19 12.06 -9.41 2.76
C TRP A 19 10.54 -9.27 2.86
N MET A 20 9.77 -10.11 2.15
CA MET A 20 8.31 -10.09 2.23
C MET A 20 7.76 -10.50 3.60
N ASP A 21 8.39 -11.46 4.28
CA ASP A 21 8.03 -11.86 5.63
C ASP A 21 8.26 -10.69 6.60
N ASN A 22 9.42 -10.02 6.53
CA ASN A 22 9.72 -8.85 7.36
C ASN A 22 8.75 -7.71 7.09
N LEU A 23 8.43 -7.44 5.83
CA LEU A 23 7.45 -6.43 5.45
C LEU A 23 6.08 -6.68 6.09
N GLN A 24 5.59 -7.92 6.02
CA GLN A 24 4.30 -8.28 6.61
C GLN A 24 4.32 -8.22 8.14
N ASN A 25 5.46 -8.53 8.76
CA ASN A 25 5.63 -8.46 10.21
C ASN A 25 5.75 -7.03 10.75
N GLU A 26 6.35 -6.12 9.99
CA GLU A 26 6.56 -4.72 10.41
C GLU A 26 5.38 -3.80 10.03
N ALA A 27 4.56 -4.18 9.05
CA ALA A 27 3.44 -3.37 8.59
C ALA A 27 2.28 -3.31 9.60
N SER A 28 1.60 -2.16 9.64
CA SER A 28 0.26 -2.10 10.24
C SER A 28 -0.70 -2.85 9.33
N SER A 29 -1.52 -3.76 9.87
CA SER A 29 -2.32 -4.66 9.06
C SER A 29 -3.74 -4.88 9.58
N ALA A 30 -4.64 -5.16 8.65
CA ALA A 30 -6.04 -5.49 8.92
C ALA A 30 -6.52 -6.56 7.93
N THR A 31 -7.45 -7.40 8.38
CA THR A 31 -8.16 -8.34 7.52
C THR A 31 -9.41 -7.70 6.94
N LEU A 32 -9.69 -8.01 5.66
CA LEU A 32 -10.96 -7.74 5.01
C LEU A 32 -11.70 -9.06 4.81
N GLU A 33 -12.94 -9.13 5.28
CA GLU A 33 -13.85 -10.23 4.94
C GLU A 33 -14.50 -9.95 3.57
N PRO A 34 -15.26 -10.89 2.97
CA PRO A 34 -15.95 -10.61 1.72
C PRO A 34 -16.87 -9.39 1.83
N GLY A 35 -16.75 -8.45 0.89
CA GLY A 35 -17.42 -7.15 0.97
C GLY A 35 -16.79 -6.10 0.06
N MET A 36 -17.33 -4.88 0.07
CA MET A 36 -16.78 -3.77 -0.69
C MET A 36 -16.18 -2.74 0.25
N TYR A 37 -14.94 -2.33 -0.03
CA TYR A 37 -14.17 -1.45 0.84
C TYR A 37 -13.54 -0.30 0.08
N VAL A 38 -13.53 0.88 0.69
CA VAL A 38 -12.73 2.04 0.27
C VAL A 38 -11.65 2.31 1.30
N LEU A 39 -10.40 2.29 0.84
CA LEU A 39 -9.23 2.63 1.65
C LEU A 39 -8.72 4.01 1.27
N ARG A 40 -8.46 4.85 2.27
CA ARG A 40 -7.95 6.23 2.08
C ARG A 40 -7.14 6.71 3.27
N ILE A 41 -6.30 7.72 3.06
CA ILE A 41 -5.66 8.44 4.16
C ILE A 41 -6.73 9.26 4.87
N LYS A 42 -6.90 9.03 6.17
CA LYS A 42 -7.77 9.83 7.03
C LYS A 42 -7.08 11.12 7.45
N SER A 43 -5.81 11.02 7.85
CA SER A 43 -5.02 12.12 8.40
C SER A 43 -3.56 11.74 8.52
N GLY A 44 -2.71 12.74 8.70
CA GLY A 44 -1.30 12.57 9.03
C GLY A 44 -0.37 12.74 7.82
N THR A 45 0.92 12.71 8.10
CA THR A 45 2.00 12.92 7.13
C THR A 45 3.26 12.23 7.63
N PHE A 46 4.18 11.91 6.72
CA PHE A 46 5.44 11.24 7.01
C PHE A 46 6.62 11.97 6.34
N SER A 47 7.83 11.88 6.91
CA SER A 47 9.08 12.40 6.32
C SER A 47 10.24 11.41 6.42
N TYR A 48 11.00 11.28 5.31
CA TYR A 48 12.22 10.47 5.16
C TYR A 48 13.49 11.13 5.73
N GLY A 49 13.42 11.69 6.94
CA GLY A 49 14.59 12.29 7.58
C GLY A 49 14.33 13.63 8.26
N ASN A 50 15.32 14.04 9.04
CA ASN A 50 15.24 15.28 9.82
C ASN A 50 15.25 16.52 8.90
N GLY A 51 14.24 17.38 9.03
CA GLY A 51 14.09 18.58 8.21
C GLY A 51 13.58 18.32 6.79
N ALA A 52 13.27 17.08 6.42
CA ALA A 52 12.64 16.76 5.15
C ALA A 52 11.17 17.22 5.13
N ALA A 53 10.64 17.49 3.93
CA ALA A 53 9.23 17.79 3.75
C ALA A 53 8.38 16.59 4.20
N LYS A 54 7.21 16.90 4.77
CA LYS A 54 6.24 15.90 5.20
C LYS A 54 5.19 15.71 4.12
N GLU A 55 4.95 14.46 3.73
CA GLU A 55 3.99 14.10 2.68
C GLU A 55 2.96 13.08 3.19
N PRO A 56 1.69 13.19 2.75
CA PRO A 56 0.66 12.17 3.00
C PRO A 56 0.82 11.01 2.01
N PHE A 57 1.72 10.07 2.33
CA PHE A 57 2.00 8.90 1.50
C PHE A 57 1.91 7.61 2.32
N VAL A 58 1.35 6.54 1.77
CA VAL A 58 1.47 5.20 2.35
C VAL A 58 1.51 4.15 1.25
N LEU A 59 2.37 3.14 1.41
CA LEU A 59 2.40 1.98 0.54
C LEU A 59 1.49 0.89 1.12
N LEU A 60 0.66 0.30 0.26
CA LEU A 60 -0.24 -0.80 0.58
C LEU A 60 0.24 -2.07 -0.11
N TRP A 61 0.38 -3.14 0.67
CA TRP A 61 0.49 -4.51 0.19
C TRP A 61 -0.81 -5.24 0.53
N ILE A 62 -1.53 -5.70 -0.49
CA ILE A 62 -2.82 -6.36 -0.32
C ILE A 62 -2.67 -7.78 -0.84
N TYR A 63 -2.98 -8.77 -0.02
CA TYR A 63 -2.68 -10.17 -0.35
C TYR A 63 -3.58 -11.16 0.37
N GLY A 64 -3.62 -12.39 -0.15
CA GLY A 64 -4.46 -13.46 0.35
C GLY A 64 -5.87 -13.40 -0.25
N GLY A 65 -6.52 -14.56 -0.32
CA GLY A 65 -7.85 -14.70 -0.90
C GLY A 65 -7.90 -14.26 -2.37
N LYS A 66 -9.03 -13.62 -2.73
CA LYS A 66 -9.31 -13.03 -4.03
C LYS A 66 -10.08 -11.74 -3.85
N PHE A 67 -9.68 -10.72 -4.59
CA PHE A 67 -10.34 -9.42 -4.58
C PHE A 67 -10.10 -8.71 -5.92
N LYS A 68 -11.05 -7.86 -6.30
CA LYS A 68 -10.97 -7.03 -7.49
C LYS A 68 -10.57 -5.62 -7.08
N ASN A 69 -9.47 -5.14 -7.66
CA ASN A 69 -9.11 -3.73 -7.55
C ASN A 69 -9.92 -2.94 -8.59
N LEU A 70 -10.89 -2.14 -8.15
CA LEU A 70 -11.78 -1.44 -9.09
C LEU A 70 -11.08 -0.34 -9.90
N LYS A 71 -9.89 0.11 -9.49
CA LYS A 71 -9.08 1.06 -10.27
C LYS A 71 -8.46 0.42 -11.51
N THR A 72 -8.10 -0.87 -11.44
CA THR A 72 -7.53 -1.61 -12.58
C THR A 72 -8.56 -2.50 -13.28
N GLY A 73 -9.62 -2.89 -12.59
CA GLY A 73 -10.63 -3.84 -13.06
C GLY A 73 -10.22 -5.32 -12.89
N GLU A 74 -9.03 -5.59 -12.36
CA GLU A 74 -8.44 -6.93 -12.31
C GLU A 74 -8.77 -7.66 -11.00
N LEU A 75 -9.13 -8.94 -11.14
CA LEU A 75 -9.27 -9.88 -10.02
C LEU A 75 -7.91 -10.52 -9.72
N THR A 76 -7.41 -10.39 -8.49
CA THR A 76 -6.10 -10.90 -8.09
C THR A 76 -6.12 -11.41 -6.65
N GLY A 77 -5.12 -12.22 -6.29
CA GLY A 77 -4.86 -12.62 -4.90
C GLY A 77 -3.77 -11.79 -4.23
N ALA A 78 -3.09 -10.91 -4.98
CA ALA A 78 -2.13 -9.98 -4.43
C ALA A 78 -1.88 -8.76 -5.34
N THR A 79 -1.68 -7.59 -4.74
CA THR A 79 -1.31 -6.36 -5.47
C THR A 79 -0.66 -5.33 -4.56
N TRP A 80 0.08 -4.42 -5.18
CA TRP A 80 0.61 -3.22 -4.54
C TRP A 80 -0.25 -2.02 -4.92
N SER A 81 -0.45 -1.11 -3.98
CA SER A 81 -1.01 0.21 -4.27
C SER A 81 -0.34 1.27 -3.39
N SER A 82 -0.50 2.52 -3.75
CA SER A 82 -0.09 3.65 -2.92
C SER A 82 -1.27 4.58 -2.73
N LEU A 83 -1.36 5.19 -1.56
CA LEU A 83 -2.15 6.40 -1.36
C LEU A 83 -1.15 7.55 -1.25
N ASN A 84 -1.14 8.46 -2.22
CA ASN A 84 -0.16 9.54 -2.32
C ASN A 84 -0.87 10.91 -2.34
N GLY A 85 -1.68 11.14 -1.32
CA GLY A 85 -2.55 12.30 -1.19
C GLY A 85 -3.78 11.97 -0.35
N TYR A 86 -4.41 13.00 0.22
CA TYR A 86 -5.63 12.82 1.02
C TYR A 86 -6.85 12.40 0.19
N ASP A 87 -6.87 12.74 -1.10
CA ASP A 87 -7.94 12.40 -2.03
C ASP A 87 -7.71 11.05 -2.73
N ASP A 88 -6.55 10.44 -2.54
CA ASP A 88 -6.25 9.13 -3.12
C ASP A 88 -7.05 8.05 -2.38
N THR A 89 -7.67 7.19 -3.17
CA THR A 89 -8.40 6.03 -2.69
C THR A 89 -8.08 4.79 -3.50
N ILE A 90 -8.20 3.63 -2.87
CA ILE A 90 -8.37 2.35 -3.57
C ILE A 90 -9.69 1.72 -3.12
N THR A 91 -10.47 1.26 -4.10
CA THR A 91 -11.71 0.53 -3.86
C THR A 91 -11.50 -0.93 -4.22
N LEU A 92 -11.84 -1.81 -3.28
CA LEU A 92 -11.71 -3.25 -3.40
C LEU A 92 -13.07 -3.91 -3.28
N GLU A 93 -13.35 -4.84 -4.18
CA GLU A 93 -14.43 -5.82 -4.02
C GLU A 93 -13.77 -7.14 -3.61
N VAL A 94 -13.96 -7.54 -2.36
CA VAL A 94 -13.31 -8.71 -1.74
C VAL A 94 -14.25 -9.90 -1.84
N GLU A 95 -13.78 -10.98 -2.48
CA GLU A 95 -14.55 -12.23 -2.65
C GLU A 95 -14.17 -13.28 -1.61
N GLU A 96 -12.90 -13.31 -1.21
CA GLU A 96 -12.36 -14.20 -0.18
C GLU A 96 -11.52 -13.37 0.79
N LYS A 97 -11.50 -13.77 2.07
CA LYS A 97 -10.76 -13.09 3.14
C LYS A 97 -9.33 -12.70 2.70
N ALA A 98 -9.04 -11.41 2.75
CA ALA A 98 -7.77 -10.83 2.33
C ALA A 98 -7.13 -10.03 3.48
N THR A 99 -5.85 -9.71 3.35
CA THR A 99 -5.11 -8.87 4.30
C THR A 99 -4.61 -7.62 3.59
N VAL A 100 -4.74 -6.49 4.25
CA VAL A 100 -4.13 -5.22 3.85
C VAL A 100 -3.02 -4.92 4.85
N SER A 101 -1.82 -4.70 4.34
CA SER A 101 -0.65 -4.20 5.06
C SER A 101 -0.33 -2.80 4.58
N ALA A 102 -0.21 -1.85 5.51
CA ALA A 102 0.13 -0.45 5.26
C ALA A 102 1.48 -0.13 5.91
N LEU A 103 2.41 0.44 5.12
CA LEU A 103 3.78 0.70 5.57
C LEU A 103 4.49 1.79 4.77
N PHE A 104 5.72 2.09 5.22
CA PHE A 104 6.70 2.91 4.52
C PHE A 104 7.93 2.07 4.18
N LEU A 105 8.58 2.35 3.06
CA LEU A 105 9.85 1.73 2.69
C LEU A 105 10.98 2.74 2.86
N ASP A 106 11.96 2.41 3.68
CA ASP A 106 13.13 3.25 3.93
C ASP A 106 14.35 2.39 4.25
N THR A 107 15.53 2.90 3.90
CA THR A 107 16.82 2.33 4.25
C THR A 107 17.35 2.82 5.60
N ASN A 108 16.83 3.92 6.15
CA ASN A 108 17.18 4.43 7.48
C ASN A 108 15.94 4.81 8.30
N LYS A 109 15.44 3.91 9.15
CA LYS A 109 14.23 4.24 9.95
C LYS A 109 14.43 5.22 11.11
N GLN A 110 15.68 5.55 11.47
CA GLN A 110 15.98 6.27 12.70
C GLN A 110 15.72 7.78 12.62
N ASP A 111 15.69 8.33 11.41
CA ASP A 111 15.41 9.75 11.15
C ASP A 111 14.00 9.99 10.61
N ASN A 112 13.18 8.94 10.53
CA ASN A 112 11.79 9.06 10.15
C ASN A 112 10.96 9.79 11.20
N SER A 113 9.97 10.55 10.72
CA SER A 113 9.05 11.27 11.59
C SER A 113 7.63 11.33 11.01
N GLY A 114 6.65 11.41 11.91
CA GLY A 114 5.24 11.48 11.54
C GLY A 114 4.53 10.13 11.58
N GLU A 115 3.23 10.18 11.36
CA GLU A 115 2.33 9.03 11.39
C GLU A 115 1.19 9.32 10.40
N ILE A 116 0.69 8.27 9.75
CA ILE A 116 -0.47 8.32 8.88
C ILE A 116 -1.51 7.33 9.37
N VAL A 117 -2.76 7.78 9.42
CA VAL A 117 -3.92 6.95 9.72
C VAL A 117 -4.64 6.63 8.42
N VAL A 118 -4.74 5.34 8.10
CA VAL A 118 -5.54 4.85 6.98
C VAL A 118 -6.92 4.45 7.49
N SER A 119 -7.97 4.89 6.81
CA SER A 119 -9.33 4.38 7.04
C SER A 119 -9.65 3.28 6.05
N ILE A 120 -10.31 2.24 6.54
CA ILE A 120 -10.95 1.18 5.77
C ILE A 120 -12.45 1.38 6.01
N LEU A 121 -13.18 1.75 4.97
CA LEU A 121 -14.60 2.07 5.05
C LEU A 121 -15.38 1.02 4.26
N ASP A 122 -16.47 0.52 4.82
CA ASP A 122 -17.45 -0.26 4.07
C ASP A 122 -18.13 0.66 3.04
N ALA A 123 -18.33 0.16 1.81
CA ALA A 123 -18.92 0.89 0.70
C ALA A 123 -20.37 0.48 0.42
#